data_AF-M8DCZ1-F1
#
_entry.id   AF-M8DCZ1-F1
#
_cell.length_a   1.000
_cell.length_b   1.000
_cell.length_c   1.000
_cell.angle_alpha   90.00
_cell.angle_beta   90.00
_cell.angle_gamma   90.00
#
_symmetry.space_group_name_H-M   'P 1'
#
loop_
_entity.id
_entity.type
_entity.pdbx_description
1 polymer ?
#
loop_
_entity_poly.entity_id
_entity_poly.type
_entity_poly.pdbx_seq_one_letter_code
_entity_poly.pdbx_strand_id
1 'polypeptide(L)'
;MLGGDFLTDPTHPKFLEEYLLVGVTKLPLLDQMSDSKAERMIFVMKKQTLLSISMLALLVSAAASPFPGISSTVHAANNAPVPAAAPKMITIAELDKKVVDAAAQAMQQLAEGKPIVLERVSGQNKDCWVLSAKDDRGEVLIAKSNGDIVSMRIRFKLDEVNAALKATVMNTLKEMDAKRSFNIREVERIKWEKQNIWSFNGEGVNVALEPGTGKVLHANAEYEAAQVPAAVVQAAQQTLKGLSGGKQVPLAPSATLYKNPQEHIDNLWGLSDKDGKYVVGIGAKTGKPLSVKMLEQISGDNFVFERDIPKVFAKPFYTIEKAIDAASPAVKKHFQIDLAGYDMAVQHDTYTFTKKGKPTVIAQINKKGTFWSFLVTPENGLAN
;
A
#
# COMPACT_ATOMS: atom_id res chain seq x y z
N MET A 1 -29.09 -32.99 22.28
CA MET A 1 -27.90 -33.86 22.38
C MET A 1 -27.20 -33.88 21.04
N LEU A 2 -25.89 -33.59 21.04
CA LEU A 2 -24.82 -34.03 20.12
C LEU A 2 -25.08 -33.85 18.59
N GLY A 3 -24.38 -32.96 17.88
CA GLY A 3 -23.01 -33.15 17.34
C GLY A 3 -23.13 -33.49 15.84
N GLY A 4 -22.29 -33.09 14.87
CA GLY A 4 -21.01 -32.40 14.81
C GLY A 4 -20.63 -32.15 13.33
N ASP A 5 -19.42 -31.62 13.17
CA ASP A 5 -18.65 -31.14 12.01
C ASP A 5 -18.82 -31.73 10.59
N PHE A 6 -18.68 -30.82 9.60
CA PHE A 6 -18.13 -30.96 8.24
C PHE A 6 -18.24 -29.54 7.61
N LEU A 7 -17.27 -28.85 7.01
CA LEU A 7 -16.00 -29.21 6.38
C LEU A 7 -15.00 -28.05 6.45
N THR A 8 -13.75 -28.41 6.67
CA THR A 8 -12.52 -27.70 6.32
C THR A 8 -12.18 -27.95 4.85
N ASP A 9 -11.89 -26.90 4.07
CA ASP A 9 -11.07 -27.01 2.85
C ASP A 9 -10.25 -25.71 2.63
N PRO A 10 -8.92 -25.73 2.85
CA PRO A 10 -8.04 -24.57 2.73
C PRO A 10 -7.32 -24.46 1.36
N THR A 11 -7.84 -25.05 0.27
CA THR A 11 -7.11 -25.13 -1.02
C THR A 11 -7.33 -23.98 -2.02
N HIS A 12 -7.97 -22.86 -1.65
CA HIS A 12 -8.21 -21.76 -2.59
C HIS A 12 -7.18 -20.60 -2.52
N PRO A 13 -6.39 -20.35 -3.59
CA PRO A 13 -5.30 -19.36 -3.60
C PRO A 13 -5.81 -17.97 -4.00
N LYS A 14 -6.58 -17.31 -3.13
CA LYS A 14 -7.01 -15.91 -3.32
C LYS A 14 -6.67 -14.96 -2.15
N PHE A 15 -5.90 -15.45 -1.17
CA PHE A 15 -5.58 -14.70 0.05
C PHE A 15 -4.21 -14.00 0.04
N LEU A 16 -3.51 -13.99 -1.09
CA LEU A 16 -2.09 -13.60 -1.16
C LEU A 16 -1.81 -12.27 -1.88
N GLU A 17 -2.82 -11.55 -2.34
CA GLU A 17 -2.65 -10.31 -3.12
C GLU A 17 -2.82 -9.03 -2.28
N GLU A 18 -2.58 -9.02 -0.96
CA GLU A 18 -2.85 -7.82 -0.13
C GLU A 18 -1.72 -7.20 0.72
N TYR A 19 -0.47 -7.66 0.63
CA TYR A 19 0.59 -7.21 1.54
C TYR A 19 1.97 -6.97 0.90
N LEU A 20 2.11 -5.88 0.12
CA LEU A 20 3.41 -5.29 -0.19
C LEU A 20 3.45 -3.85 0.35
N LEU A 21 4.29 -3.66 1.38
CA LEU A 21 4.73 -2.39 1.99
C LEU A 21 3.71 -1.55 2.77
N VAL A 22 3.75 -1.72 4.10
CA VAL A 22 3.39 -0.69 5.07
C VAL A 22 4.70 -0.13 5.62
N GLY A 23 4.94 1.16 5.42
CA GLY A 23 6.07 1.92 5.95
C GLY A 23 5.62 3.33 6.33
N VAL A 24 6.10 3.74 7.49
CA VAL A 24 5.63 4.83 8.35
C VAL A 24 5.86 6.21 7.75
N THR A 25 4.85 7.07 7.72
CA THR A 25 5.04 8.52 7.54
C THR A 25 5.16 9.27 8.88
N LYS A 26 6.37 9.82 9.09
CA LYS A 26 6.75 11.09 9.74
C LYS A 26 6.75 11.24 11.27
N LEU A 27 7.93 11.66 11.79
CA LEU A 27 8.22 12.79 12.70
C LEU A 27 9.76 13.01 12.75
N PRO A 28 10.32 14.18 13.17
CA PRO A 28 9.68 15.30 13.89
C PRO A 28 9.91 16.71 13.32
N LEU A 29 9.04 17.64 13.71
CA LEU A 29 9.36 19.07 13.87
C LEU A 29 8.43 19.65 14.95
N LEU A 30 8.97 19.80 16.17
CA LEU A 30 8.47 20.75 17.17
C LEU A 30 9.19 22.07 16.91
N ASP A 31 8.44 23.14 16.63
CA ASP A 31 8.33 24.27 17.56
C ASP A 31 7.30 25.32 17.05
N GLN A 32 6.59 25.92 18.00
CA GLN A 32 5.71 27.10 17.91
C GLN A 32 4.38 26.99 17.12
N MET A 33 3.26 26.88 17.86
CA MET A 33 2.26 27.96 17.91
C MET A 33 1.15 27.68 18.94
N SER A 34 0.69 28.77 19.53
CA SER A 34 -0.12 28.89 20.74
C SER A 34 -1.57 28.45 20.63
N ASP A 35 -2.11 28.21 21.82
CA ASP A 35 -3.50 28.00 22.21
C ASP A 35 -4.59 28.88 21.59
N SER A 36 -5.81 28.36 21.70
CA SER A 36 -7.13 29.00 21.50
C SER A 36 -7.75 28.93 20.09
N LYS A 37 -8.28 27.75 19.76
CA LYS A 37 -9.54 27.54 18.99
C LYS A 37 -9.97 26.06 18.92
N ALA A 38 -9.14 25.14 19.39
CA ALA A 38 -9.40 23.69 19.36
C ALA A 38 -10.46 23.19 20.38
N GLU A 39 -10.85 23.99 21.38
CA GLU A 39 -11.76 23.52 22.45
C GLU A 39 -13.26 23.67 22.15
N ARG A 40 -13.68 24.19 20.99
CA ARG A 40 -15.11 24.33 20.63
C ARG A 40 -15.67 23.28 19.67
N MET A 41 -14.91 22.23 19.34
CA MET A 41 -15.36 21.17 18.42
C MET A 41 -15.37 19.76 19.03
N ILE A 42 -15.31 19.63 20.36
CA ILE A 42 -15.26 18.33 21.06
C ILE A 42 -16.63 17.87 21.59
N PHE A 43 -17.69 18.68 21.46
CA PHE A 43 -19.02 18.28 21.91
C PHE A 43 -20.00 18.23 20.75
N VAL A 44 -20.19 17.02 20.21
CA VAL A 44 -21.34 16.47 19.44
C VAL A 44 -20.82 15.68 18.25
N MET A 45 -20.52 14.40 18.47
CA MET A 45 -20.81 13.30 17.53
C MET A 45 -20.53 11.97 18.25
N LYS A 46 -21.50 11.56 19.07
CA LYS A 46 -21.58 10.21 19.63
C LYS A 46 -22.25 9.29 18.59
N LYS A 47 -21.61 8.13 18.37
CA LYS A 47 -22.16 6.89 17.78
C LYS A 47 -22.82 7.02 16.40
N GLN A 48 -22.04 6.89 15.31
CA GLN A 48 -22.49 6.20 14.10
C GLN A 48 -21.33 5.48 13.40
N THR A 49 -21.60 4.23 13.04
CA THR A 49 -20.72 3.23 12.44
C THR A 49 -20.36 3.62 11.00
N LEU A 50 -19.11 4.04 10.76
CA LEU A 50 -18.56 4.19 9.42
C LEU A 50 -17.68 2.97 9.10
N LEU A 51 -18.16 2.17 8.15
CA LEU A 51 -17.46 1.06 7.54
C LEU A 51 -16.40 1.64 6.59
N SER A 52 -15.18 1.83 7.06
CA SER A 52 -14.02 2.07 6.19
C SER A 52 -13.49 0.71 5.72
N ILE A 53 -13.76 0.40 4.46
CA ILE A 53 -13.20 -0.74 3.73
C ILE A 53 -11.73 -0.43 3.46
N SER A 54 -10.88 -1.28 4.01
CA SER A 54 -9.46 -1.40 3.69
C SER A 54 -9.32 -1.90 2.25
N MET A 55 -8.63 -1.14 1.40
CA MET A 55 -7.98 -1.65 0.19
C MET A 55 -6.64 -0.93 0.09
N LEU A 56 -5.58 -1.62 0.47
CA LEU A 56 -4.29 -1.41 -0.16
C LEU A 56 -3.72 -2.79 -0.43
N ALA A 57 -4.26 -3.37 -1.50
CA ALA A 57 -3.85 -4.62 -2.06
C ALA A 57 -2.66 -4.46 -2.99
N LEU A 58 -1.77 -5.42 -2.86
CA LEU A 58 -0.66 -5.78 -3.73
C LEU A 58 -1.11 -5.60 -5.20
N LEU A 59 -0.43 -4.71 -5.93
CA LEU A 59 -0.62 -4.53 -7.36
C LEU A 59 -0.19 -5.83 -8.05
N VAL A 60 -1.17 -6.63 -8.46
CA VAL A 60 -1.04 -7.61 -9.55
C VAL A 60 -1.68 -6.98 -10.78
N SER A 61 -0.89 -6.94 -11.84
CA SER A 61 -1.26 -6.40 -13.15
C SER A 61 -2.37 -7.23 -13.81
N ALA A 62 -3.60 -6.73 -13.83
CA ALA A 62 -4.57 -7.00 -14.88
C ALA A 62 -5.57 -5.83 -14.93
N ALA A 63 -5.89 -5.37 -16.13
CA ALA A 63 -6.89 -4.34 -16.38
C ALA A 63 -8.21 -4.67 -15.67
N ALA A 64 -8.42 -4.10 -14.49
CA ALA A 64 -9.68 -4.08 -13.77
C ALA A 64 -9.70 -2.82 -12.93
N SER A 65 -10.70 -1.98 -13.16
CA SER A 65 -10.97 -0.78 -12.40
C SER A 65 -10.91 -1.04 -10.88
N PRO A 66 -10.43 -0.10 -10.06
CA PRO A 66 -10.46 -0.20 -8.59
C PRO A 66 -11.89 -0.21 -7.99
N PHE A 67 -12.92 -0.27 -8.84
CA PHE A 67 -14.32 -0.49 -8.47
C PHE A 67 -14.72 -1.94 -8.80
N PRO A 68 -14.72 -2.88 -7.85
CA PRO A 68 -15.29 -4.20 -8.09
C PRO A 68 -16.82 -4.14 -8.18
N GLY A 69 -17.34 -4.35 -9.39
CA GLY A 69 -18.75 -4.63 -9.75
C GLY A 69 -19.56 -3.39 -10.20
N ILE A 70 -20.33 -3.39 -11.30
CA ILE A 70 -20.90 -4.48 -12.10
C ILE A 70 -21.18 -3.95 -13.53
N SER A 71 -20.68 -4.60 -14.58
CA SER A 71 -21.37 -4.61 -15.87
C SER A 71 -21.27 -5.99 -16.50
N SER A 72 -22.44 -6.50 -16.90
CA SER A 72 -22.73 -7.88 -17.31
C SER A 72 -22.19 -8.21 -18.69
N THR A 73 -21.36 -9.25 -18.79
CA THR A 73 -21.18 -10.01 -20.03
C THR A 73 -22.30 -11.05 -20.17
N VAL A 74 -22.92 -11.05 -21.34
CA VAL A 74 -23.96 -12.00 -21.75
C VAL A 74 -23.32 -13.36 -22.00
N HIS A 75 -23.62 -14.34 -21.14
CA HIS A 75 -23.54 -15.76 -21.48
C HIS A 75 -24.86 -16.44 -21.11
N ALA A 76 -25.41 -17.16 -22.09
CA ALA A 76 -26.68 -17.88 -22.00
C ALA A 76 -26.55 -19.14 -21.14
N ALA A 77 -27.49 -19.36 -20.22
CA ALA A 77 -28.45 -20.47 -20.22
C ALA A 77 -29.06 -20.74 -18.82
N ASN A 78 -30.39 -20.78 -18.80
CA ASN A 78 -31.32 -21.54 -17.96
C ASN A 78 -31.28 -21.48 -16.43
N ASN A 79 -32.42 -21.00 -15.90
CA ASN A 79 -33.07 -21.32 -14.62
C ASN A 79 -32.25 -21.07 -13.34
N ALA A 80 -32.17 -19.80 -12.96
CA ALA A 80 -31.91 -19.36 -11.59
C ALA A 80 -32.98 -18.32 -11.18
N PRO A 81 -33.28 -18.14 -9.88
CA PRO A 81 -34.33 -17.25 -9.39
C PRO A 81 -34.11 -15.82 -9.89
N VAL A 82 -35.21 -15.15 -10.26
CA VAL A 82 -35.21 -13.75 -10.73
C VAL A 82 -34.39 -12.88 -9.77
N PRO A 83 -33.32 -12.20 -10.22
CA PRO A 83 -32.56 -11.32 -9.34
C PRO A 83 -33.46 -10.19 -8.87
N ALA A 84 -33.36 -9.85 -7.58
CA ALA A 84 -33.98 -8.65 -7.03
C ALA A 84 -33.63 -7.45 -7.94
N ALA A 85 -34.64 -6.65 -8.30
CA ALA A 85 -34.48 -5.52 -9.20
C ALA A 85 -33.30 -4.65 -8.75
N ALA A 86 -32.32 -4.46 -9.64
CA ALA A 86 -31.18 -3.59 -9.35
C ALA A 86 -31.71 -2.21 -8.91
N PRO A 87 -31.19 -1.63 -7.81
CA PRO A 87 -31.67 -0.35 -7.34
C PRO A 87 -31.56 0.68 -8.46
N LYS A 88 -32.66 1.38 -8.75
CA LYS A 88 -32.70 2.39 -9.80
C LYS A 88 -31.58 3.39 -9.56
N MET A 89 -30.64 3.46 -10.50
CA MET A 89 -29.54 4.41 -10.45
C MET A 89 -30.10 5.80 -10.72
N ILE A 90 -29.81 6.74 -9.83
CA ILE A 90 -30.14 8.15 -10.07
C ILE A 90 -29.31 8.69 -11.23
N THR A 91 -29.83 9.67 -11.93
CA THR A 91 -29.14 10.40 -12.98
C THR A 91 -28.41 11.61 -12.42
N ILE A 92 -27.46 12.15 -13.20
CA ILE A 92 -26.73 13.36 -12.78
C ILE A 92 -27.65 14.58 -12.65
N ALA A 93 -28.77 14.62 -13.40
CA ALA A 93 -29.76 15.68 -13.32
C ALA A 93 -30.64 15.62 -12.07
N GLU A 94 -30.72 14.45 -11.42
CA GLU A 94 -31.45 14.26 -10.16
C GLU A 94 -30.61 14.64 -8.93
N LEU A 95 -29.31 14.93 -9.11
CA LEU A 95 -28.43 15.41 -8.04
C LEU A 95 -28.56 16.92 -7.82
N ASP A 96 -28.27 17.39 -6.60
CA ASP A 96 -28.18 18.82 -6.31
C ASP A 96 -27.13 19.46 -7.23
N LYS A 97 -27.56 20.48 -7.98
CA LYS A 97 -26.70 21.20 -8.93
C LYS A 97 -25.42 21.74 -8.27
N LYS A 98 -25.48 22.22 -7.04
CA LYS A 98 -24.30 22.73 -6.32
C LYS A 98 -23.27 21.64 -6.07
N VAL A 99 -23.72 20.42 -5.78
CA VAL A 99 -22.85 19.25 -5.57
C VAL A 99 -22.17 18.87 -6.90
N VAL A 100 -22.93 18.81 -7.98
CA VAL A 100 -22.39 18.50 -9.32
C VAL A 100 -21.41 19.58 -9.78
N ASP A 101 -21.74 20.87 -9.60
CA ASP A 101 -20.88 21.99 -9.97
C ASP A 101 -19.56 21.99 -9.17
N ALA A 102 -19.63 21.73 -7.85
CA ALA A 102 -18.44 21.65 -7.00
C ALA A 102 -17.53 20.48 -7.40
N ALA A 103 -18.11 19.31 -7.69
CA ALA A 103 -17.38 18.15 -8.17
C ALA A 103 -16.73 18.41 -9.53
N ALA A 104 -17.45 19.04 -10.46
CA ALA A 104 -16.91 19.43 -11.76
C ALA A 104 -15.75 20.42 -11.62
N GLN A 105 -15.88 21.44 -10.77
CA GLN A 105 -14.82 22.41 -10.51
C GLN A 105 -13.57 21.75 -9.92
N ALA A 106 -13.73 20.86 -8.94
CA ALA A 106 -12.62 20.15 -8.31
C ALA A 106 -11.91 19.21 -9.30
N MET A 107 -12.67 18.48 -10.13
CA MET A 107 -12.13 17.66 -11.19
C MET A 107 -11.38 18.50 -12.23
N GLN A 108 -11.92 19.68 -12.60
CA GLN A 108 -11.27 20.59 -13.53
C GLN A 108 -9.95 21.17 -13.00
N GLN A 109 -9.86 21.43 -11.68
CA GLN A 109 -8.60 21.82 -11.02
C GLN A 109 -7.59 20.68 -11.04
N LEU A 110 -8.03 19.45 -10.73
CA LEU A 110 -7.16 18.27 -10.72
C LEU A 110 -6.67 17.89 -12.13
N ALA A 111 -7.43 18.24 -13.17
CA ALA A 111 -7.10 17.97 -14.57
C ALA A 111 -5.95 18.84 -15.13
N GLU A 112 -5.41 19.78 -14.35
CA GLU A 112 -4.31 20.68 -14.75
C GLU A 112 -4.60 21.41 -16.09
N GLY A 113 -5.84 21.90 -16.23
CA GLY A 113 -6.29 22.64 -17.42
C GLY A 113 -6.72 21.75 -18.60
N LYS A 114 -6.67 20.42 -18.48
CA LYS A 114 -7.29 19.52 -19.47
C LYS A 114 -8.81 19.51 -19.31
N PRO A 115 -9.59 19.47 -20.41
CA PRO A 115 -11.04 19.42 -20.31
C PRO A 115 -11.51 18.16 -19.57
N ILE A 116 -12.45 18.32 -18.64
CA ILE A 116 -13.14 17.21 -18.00
C ILE A 116 -14.60 17.57 -17.77
N VAL A 117 -15.50 16.69 -18.18
CA VAL A 117 -16.95 16.91 -18.11
C VAL A 117 -17.59 15.70 -17.46
N LEU A 118 -18.25 15.91 -16.31
CA LEU A 118 -19.05 14.88 -15.65
C LEU A 118 -20.30 14.59 -16.47
N GLU A 119 -20.56 13.33 -16.79
CA GLU A 119 -21.62 12.93 -17.71
C GLU A 119 -22.72 12.13 -17.01
N ARG A 120 -22.34 11.25 -16.09
CA ARG A 120 -23.27 10.28 -15.50
C ARG A 120 -22.90 9.93 -14.07
N VAL A 121 -23.91 9.48 -13.34
CA VAL A 121 -23.69 8.64 -12.14
C VAL A 121 -23.38 7.24 -12.65
N SER A 122 -22.22 6.71 -12.27
CA SER A 122 -21.75 5.38 -12.69
C SER A 122 -21.87 4.34 -11.58
N GLY A 123 -22.02 4.79 -10.34
CA GLY A 123 -22.16 3.94 -9.18
C GLY A 123 -22.76 4.68 -7.99
N GLN A 124 -23.31 3.93 -7.06
CA GLN A 124 -23.73 4.45 -5.77
C GLN A 124 -23.73 3.33 -4.72
N ASN A 125 -23.44 3.69 -3.48
CA ASN A 125 -23.67 2.83 -2.32
C ASN A 125 -24.51 3.58 -1.28
N LYS A 126 -24.58 3.08 -0.05
CA LYS A 126 -25.35 3.74 1.02
C LYS A 126 -24.82 5.13 1.40
N ASP A 127 -23.51 5.38 1.23
CA ASP A 127 -22.82 6.56 1.74
C ASP A 127 -22.35 7.52 0.63
N CYS A 128 -22.21 7.05 -0.62
CA CYS A 128 -21.59 7.82 -1.69
C CYS A 128 -22.26 7.63 -3.06
N TRP A 129 -22.11 8.65 -3.91
CA TRP A 129 -22.29 8.58 -5.36
C TRP A 129 -20.95 8.58 -6.07
N VAL A 130 -20.85 7.87 -7.19
CA VAL A 130 -19.72 7.94 -8.13
C VAL A 130 -20.21 8.64 -9.39
N LEU A 131 -19.58 9.76 -9.73
CA LEU A 131 -19.82 10.46 -10.99
C LEU A 131 -18.64 10.19 -11.91
N SER A 132 -18.91 9.68 -13.11
CA SER A 132 -17.89 9.48 -14.14
C SER A 132 -17.93 10.61 -15.16
N ALA A 133 -16.74 11.04 -15.55
CA ALA A 133 -16.53 11.93 -16.67
C ALA A 133 -16.75 11.20 -18.00
N LYS A 134 -17.08 11.99 -19.02
CA LYS A 134 -17.20 11.53 -20.41
C LYS A 134 -15.93 10.80 -20.85
N ASP A 135 -16.09 9.82 -21.74
CA ASP A 135 -15.02 9.00 -22.33
C ASP A 135 -14.15 8.28 -21.29
N ASP A 136 -14.71 8.00 -20.11
CA ASP A 136 -14.02 7.41 -18.96
C ASP A 136 -12.76 8.22 -18.54
N ARG A 137 -12.79 9.54 -18.74
CA ARG A 137 -11.66 10.44 -18.46
C ARG A 137 -11.31 10.51 -16.97
N GLY A 138 -12.25 10.20 -16.08
CA GLY A 138 -12.03 10.28 -14.64
C GLY A 138 -13.31 10.09 -13.85
N GLU A 139 -13.16 9.99 -12.54
CA GLU A 139 -14.25 9.68 -11.61
C GLU A 139 -14.08 10.47 -10.32
N VAL A 140 -15.21 10.88 -9.74
CA VAL A 140 -15.27 11.56 -8.45
C VAL A 140 -16.29 10.87 -7.55
N LEU A 141 -15.85 10.57 -6.33
CA LEU A 141 -16.66 9.99 -5.27
C LEU A 141 -17.13 11.09 -4.34
N ILE A 142 -18.45 11.15 -4.11
CA ILE A 142 -19.09 12.22 -3.35
C ILE A 142 -19.93 11.62 -2.21
N ALA A 143 -19.76 12.12 -1.00
CA ALA A 143 -20.54 11.71 0.17
C ALA A 143 -22.00 12.19 0.09
N LYS A 144 -22.95 11.29 0.34
CA LYS A 144 -24.40 11.59 0.31
C LYS A 144 -24.86 12.47 1.47
N SER A 145 -24.15 12.41 2.59
CA SER A 145 -24.51 13.10 3.83
C SER A 145 -24.38 14.62 3.73
N ASN A 146 -23.39 15.10 2.98
CA ASN A 146 -23.01 16.51 2.96
C ASN A 146 -22.53 17.02 1.59
N GLY A 147 -22.38 16.15 0.58
CA GLY A 147 -21.89 16.53 -0.74
C GLY A 147 -20.37 16.68 -0.82
N ASP A 148 -19.62 16.27 0.21
CA ASP A 148 -18.16 16.40 0.20
C ASP A 148 -17.52 15.42 -0.80
N ILE A 149 -16.43 15.88 -1.42
CA ILE A 149 -15.60 15.05 -2.29
C ILE A 149 -14.72 14.14 -1.43
N VAL A 150 -14.91 12.84 -1.58
CA VAL A 150 -14.15 11.80 -0.86
C VAL A 150 -12.89 11.43 -1.61
N SER A 151 -12.99 11.25 -2.93
CA SER A 151 -11.86 10.91 -3.79
C SER A 151 -12.09 11.34 -5.22
N MET A 152 -11.00 11.54 -5.94
CA MET A 152 -10.96 11.90 -7.35
C MET A 152 -9.85 11.13 -8.07
N ARG A 153 -10.12 10.72 -9.30
CA ARG A 153 -9.16 10.10 -10.22
C ARG A 153 -9.36 10.66 -11.61
N ILE A 154 -8.28 11.03 -12.28
CA ILE A 154 -8.31 11.47 -13.69
C ILE A 154 -7.27 10.69 -14.45
N ARG A 155 -7.69 10.11 -15.58
CA ARG A 155 -6.81 9.43 -16.52
C ARG A 155 -6.21 10.41 -17.51
N PHE A 156 -4.94 10.25 -17.80
CA PHE A 156 -4.18 11.02 -18.78
C PHE A 156 -3.57 10.09 -19.80
N LYS A 157 -3.52 10.55 -21.05
CA LYS A 157 -2.59 9.98 -22.02
C LYS A 157 -1.18 10.42 -21.66
N LEU A 158 -0.19 9.58 -21.93
CA LEU A 158 1.21 9.87 -21.59
C LEU A 158 1.70 11.18 -22.25
N ASP A 159 1.27 11.48 -23.47
CA ASP A 159 1.62 12.72 -24.19
C ASP A 159 1.05 13.99 -23.53
N GLU A 160 -0.09 13.91 -22.84
CA GLU A 160 -0.71 15.01 -22.12
C GLU A 160 0.03 15.42 -20.85
N VAL A 161 0.85 14.53 -20.31
CA VAL A 161 1.60 14.72 -19.06
C VAL A 161 2.81 15.62 -19.31
N ASN A 162 3.15 16.46 -18.32
CA ASN A 162 4.33 17.32 -18.34
C ASN A 162 5.61 16.51 -18.64
N ALA A 163 6.47 17.04 -19.51
CA ALA A 163 7.71 16.39 -19.95
C ALA A 163 8.68 16.08 -18.80
N ALA A 164 8.75 16.92 -17.78
CA ALA A 164 9.60 16.70 -16.60
C ALA A 164 9.14 15.48 -15.79
N LEU A 165 7.83 15.32 -15.58
CA LEU A 165 7.29 14.14 -14.88
C LEU A 165 7.59 12.86 -15.65
N LYS A 166 7.36 12.87 -16.97
CA LYS A 166 7.74 11.75 -17.85
C LYS A 166 9.21 11.40 -17.74
N ALA A 167 10.08 12.39 -17.79
CA ALA A 167 11.53 12.20 -17.67
C ALA A 167 11.89 11.57 -16.31
N THR A 168 11.31 12.04 -15.21
CA THR A 168 11.52 11.43 -13.89
C THR A 168 11.12 9.96 -13.86
N VAL A 169 9.96 9.59 -14.40
CA VAL A 169 9.50 8.20 -14.47
C VAL A 169 10.48 7.34 -15.28
N MET A 170 10.80 7.76 -16.50
CA MET A 170 11.68 6.98 -17.38
C MET A 170 13.10 6.85 -16.82
N ASN A 171 13.62 7.90 -16.18
CA ASN A 171 14.92 7.85 -15.52
C ASN A 171 14.90 6.91 -14.31
N THR A 172 13.85 6.96 -13.49
CA THR A 172 13.68 6.08 -12.33
C THR A 172 13.68 4.60 -12.77
N LEU A 173 12.90 4.28 -13.80
CA LEU A 173 12.83 2.91 -14.33
C LEU A 173 14.16 2.45 -14.93
N LYS A 174 14.86 3.34 -15.65
CA LYS A 174 16.20 3.06 -16.18
C LYS A 174 17.25 2.86 -15.08
N GLU A 175 17.15 3.58 -13.97
CA GLU A 175 18.00 3.39 -12.80
C GLU A 175 17.75 2.04 -12.11
N MET A 176 16.49 1.60 -12.05
CA MET A 176 16.12 0.31 -11.47
C MET A 176 16.62 -0.86 -12.33
N ASP A 177 16.42 -0.78 -13.65
CA ASP A 177 16.89 -1.79 -14.60
C ASP A 177 17.14 -1.19 -15.97
N ALA A 178 18.40 -0.85 -16.25
CA ALA A 178 18.81 -0.23 -17.50
C ALA A 178 18.69 -1.17 -18.72
N LYS A 179 18.51 -2.48 -18.51
CA LYS A 179 18.40 -3.48 -19.59
C LYS A 179 16.96 -3.72 -19.99
N ARG A 180 16.00 -3.55 -19.08
CA ARG A 180 14.58 -3.73 -19.35
C ARG A 180 13.98 -2.50 -20.01
N SER A 181 13.25 -2.73 -21.10
CA SER A 181 12.39 -1.71 -21.67
C SER A 181 11.05 -1.73 -20.92
N PHE A 182 10.69 -0.61 -20.32
CA PHE A 182 9.42 -0.44 -19.64
C PHE A 182 8.45 0.34 -20.52
N ASN A 183 7.18 -0.08 -20.54
CA ASN A 183 6.13 0.59 -21.28
C ASN A 183 5.02 1.04 -20.32
N ILE A 184 4.77 2.35 -20.25
CA ILE A 184 3.69 2.94 -19.47
C ILE A 184 2.42 2.95 -20.33
N ARG A 185 1.36 2.33 -19.82
CA ARG A 185 0.06 2.18 -20.49
C ARG A 185 -0.98 3.15 -19.96
N GLU A 186 -0.94 3.46 -18.67
CA GLU A 186 -1.93 4.30 -18.00
C GLU A 186 -1.23 5.33 -17.13
N VAL A 187 -1.72 6.57 -17.17
CA VAL A 187 -1.27 7.63 -16.27
C VAL A 187 -2.48 8.23 -15.57
N GLU A 188 -2.37 8.43 -14.26
CA GLU A 188 -3.46 8.91 -13.45
C GLU A 188 -3.03 10.00 -12.50
N ARG A 189 -3.96 10.94 -12.27
CA ARG A 189 -3.92 11.88 -11.16
C ARG A 189 -4.94 11.44 -10.12
N ILE A 190 -4.46 11.04 -8.95
CA ILE A 190 -5.31 10.52 -7.86
C ILE A 190 -5.23 11.46 -6.66
N LYS A 191 -6.38 11.80 -6.08
CA LYS A 191 -6.47 12.59 -4.85
C LYS A 191 -7.58 12.07 -3.94
N TRP A 192 -7.24 11.77 -2.70
CA TRP A 192 -8.15 11.49 -1.59
C TRP A 192 -7.49 11.91 -0.27
N GLU A 193 -8.15 11.69 0.86
CA GLU A 193 -7.69 12.16 2.18
C GLU A 193 -6.22 11.78 2.47
N LYS A 194 -5.83 10.53 2.24
CA LYS A 194 -4.49 10.04 2.57
C LYS A 194 -3.45 10.25 1.47
N GLN A 195 -3.87 10.50 0.23
CA GLN A 195 -2.95 10.45 -0.90
C GLN A 195 -3.27 11.47 -1.96
N ASN A 196 -2.21 12.04 -2.53
CA ASN A 196 -2.28 12.99 -3.60
C ASN A 196 -1.09 12.73 -4.53
N ILE A 197 -1.31 12.01 -5.64
CA ILE A 197 -0.22 11.51 -6.50
C ILE A 197 -0.49 11.62 -7.99
N TRP A 198 0.60 11.56 -8.74
CA TRP A 198 0.62 11.02 -10.10
C TRP A 198 0.99 9.54 -10.05
N SER A 199 0.26 8.67 -10.75
CA SER A 199 0.55 7.24 -10.89
C SER A 199 0.78 6.90 -12.37
N PHE A 200 1.88 6.21 -12.65
CA PHE A 200 2.23 5.73 -13.99
C PHE A 200 2.29 4.22 -13.95
N ASN A 201 1.38 3.56 -14.66
CA ASN A 201 1.20 2.12 -14.64
C ASN A 201 1.54 1.52 -16.00
N GLY A 202 2.21 0.37 -15.98
CA GLY A 202 2.52 -0.44 -17.14
C GLY A 202 2.33 -1.93 -16.83
N GLU A 203 2.86 -2.79 -17.69
CA GLU A 203 2.84 -4.23 -17.45
C GLU A 203 3.88 -4.59 -16.37
N GLY A 204 3.41 -4.98 -15.18
CA GLY A 204 4.25 -5.31 -14.05
C GLY A 204 5.12 -4.15 -13.58
N VAL A 205 4.65 -2.90 -13.73
CA VAL A 205 5.41 -1.71 -13.31
C VAL A 205 4.47 -0.60 -12.86
N ASN A 206 4.84 0.05 -11.76
CA ASN A 206 4.17 1.24 -11.25
C ASN A 206 5.19 2.25 -10.73
N VAL A 207 4.97 3.53 -11.03
CA VAL A 207 5.73 4.66 -10.48
C VAL A 207 4.76 5.70 -9.96
N ALA A 208 4.92 6.11 -8.70
CA ALA A 208 4.15 7.18 -8.09
C ALA A 208 5.01 8.40 -7.82
N LEU A 209 4.54 9.58 -8.23
CA LEU A 209 5.20 10.86 -8.02
C LEU A 209 4.36 11.81 -7.18
N GLU A 210 5.04 12.65 -6.40
CA GLU A 210 4.44 13.78 -5.69
C GLU A 210 4.01 14.87 -6.69
N PRO A 211 2.76 15.36 -6.64
CA PRO A 211 2.29 16.46 -7.46
C PRO A 211 3.06 17.75 -7.16
N GLY A 212 3.29 18.58 -8.18
CA GLY A 212 4.00 19.85 -8.06
C GLY A 212 5.52 19.72 -8.02
N THR A 213 6.08 18.82 -7.20
CA THR A 213 7.54 18.62 -7.12
C THR A 213 8.05 17.57 -8.11
N GLY A 214 7.21 16.60 -8.49
CA GLY A 214 7.60 15.48 -9.32
C GLY A 214 8.55 14.50 -8.64
N LYS A 215 8.73 14.58 -7.30
CA LYS A 215 9.59 13.66 -6.55
C LYS A 215 9.02 12.24 -6.57
N VAL A 216 9.89 11.25 -6.73
CA VAL A 216 9.51 9.83 -6.65
C VAL A 216 9.07 9.50 -5.22
N LEU A 217 7.83 9.02 -5.09
CA LEU A 217 7.30 8.49 -3.85
C LEU A 217 7.67 7.01 -3.74
N HIS A 218 7.33 6.24 -4.77
CA HIS A 218 7.78 4.87 -4.92
C HIS A 218 7.79 4.46 -6.39
N ALA A 219 8.53 3.38 -6.67
CA ALA A 219 8.49 2.66 -7.93
C ALA A 219 8.62 1.16 -7.66
N ASN A 220 7.94 0.34 -8.45
CA ASN A 220 8.06 -1.10 -8.41
C ASN A 220 8.04 -1.70 -9.81
N ALA A 221 8.73 -2.82 -9.96
CA ALA A 221 8.70 -3.65 -11.16
C ALA A 221 8.64 -5.13 -10.77
N GLU A 222 7.71 -5.86 -11.35
CA GLU A 222 7.51 -7.31 -11.20
C GLU A 222 8.42 -8.08 -12.17
N TYR A 223 8.96 -9.19 -11.69
CA TYR A 223 9.86 -10.07 -12.43
C TYR A 223 9.47 -11.52 -12.17
N GLU A 224 9.59 -12.36 -13.21
CA GLU A 224 9.60 -13.81 -13.04
C GLU A 224 10.87 -14.23 -12.30
N ALA A 225 10.81 -15.30 -11.50
CA ALA A 225 11.93 -15.78 -10.71
C ALA A 225 13.21 -16.04 -11.55
N ALA A 226 13.04 -16.46 -12.81
CA ALA A 226 14.14 -16.69 -13.74
C ALA A 226 14.88 -15.41 -14.18
N GLN A 227 14.25 -14.24 -14.03
CA GLN A 227 14.83 -12.94 -14.38
C GLN A 227 15.59 -12.29 -13.21
N VAL A 228 15.41 -12.82 -11.99
CA VAL A 228 16.06 -12.31 -10.79
C VAL A 228 17.53 -12.79 -10.76
N PRO A 229 18.50 -11.93 -10.39
CA PRO A 229 19.89 -12.35 -10.27
C PRO A 229 20.08 -13.57 -9.35
N ALA A 230 20.86 -14.56 -9.80
CA ALA A 230 21.04 -15.81 -9.05
C ALA A 230 21.56 -15.61 -7.61
N ALA A 231 22.43 -14.63 -7.39
CA ALA A 231 22.93 -14.29 -6.05
C ALA A 231 21.81 -13.78 -5.12
N VAL A 232 20.86 -13.01 -5.65
CA VAL A 232 19.68 -12.53 -4.90
C VAL A 232 18.78 -13.70 -4.54
N VAL A 233 18.52 -14.60 -5.49
CA VAL A 233 17.73 -15.82 -5.26
C VAL A 233 18.35 -16.70 -4.17
N GLN A 234 19.67 -16.92 -4.23
CA GLN A 234 20.40 -17.71 -3.23
C GLN A 234 20.35 -17.07 -1.83
N ALA A 235 20.58 -15.75 -1.74
CA ALA A 235 20.49 -15.02 -0.48
C ALA A 235 19.08 -15.13 0.11
N ALA A 236 18.05 -14.92 -0.71
CA ALA A 236 16.65 -15.05 -0.31
C ALA A 236 16.32 -16.45 0.23
N GLN A 237 16.72 -17.51 -0.50
CA GLN A 237 16.51 -18.90 -0.06
C GLN A 237 17.19 -19.21 1.27
N GLN A 238 18.42 -18.73 1.48
CA GLN A 238 19.13 -18.90 2.75
C GLN A 238 18.42 -18.17 3.90
N THR A 239 17.98 -16.93 3.67
CA THR A 239 17.24 -16.16 4.68
C THR A 239 15.90 -16.82 5.02
N LEU A 240 15.14 -17.27 4.02
CA LEU A 240 13.88 -18.00 4.20
C LEU A 240 14.05 -19.31 4.95
N LYS A 241 15.12 -20.07 4.67
CA LYS A 241 15.49 -21.25 5.45
C LYS A 241 15.72 -20.89 6.92
N GLY A 242 16.36 -19.75 7.17
CA GLY A 242 16.55 -19.22 8.52
C GLY A 242 15.24 -18.90 9.25
N LEU A 243 14.25 -18.32 8.54
CA LEU A 243 12.94 -17.96 9.09
C LEU A 243 12.06 -19.19 9.37
N SER A 244 12.11 -20.20 8.50
CA SER A 244 11.32 -21.44 8.60
C SER A 244 11.94 -22.53 9.49
N GLY A 245 12.75 -22.13 10.48
CA GLY A 245 13.35 -23.06 11.44
C GLY A 245 14.34 -24.06 10.82
N GLY A 246 14.99 -23.69 9.71
CA GLY A 246 15.96 -24.52 9.00
C GLY A 246 15.38 -25.37 7.86
N LYS A 247 14.06 -25.33 7.65
CA LYS A 247 13.40 -26.04 6.54
C LYS A 247 13.64 -25.31 5.22
N GLN A 248 13.78 -26.06 4.13
CA GLN A 248 13.81 -25.44 2.81
C GLN A 248 12.37 -25.19 2.36
N VAL A 249 12.05 -23.92 2.09
CA VAL A 249 10.76 -23.52 1.53
C VAL A 249 10.95 -23.09 0.07
N PRO A 250 10.05 -23.50 -0.84
CA PRO A 250 10.12 -23.06 -2.22
C PRO A 250 9.79 -21.56 -2.32
N LEU A 251 10.46 -20.87 -3.25
CA LEU A 251 10.13 -19.48 -3.58
C LEU A 251 8.82 -19.39 -4.38
N ALA A 252 8.14 -18.27 -4.26
CA ALA A 252 7.10 -17.85 -5.19
C ALA A 252 7.68 -17.71 -6.61
N PRO A 253 6.84 -17.84 -7.66
CA PRO A 253 7.30 -17.76 -9.05
C PRO A 253 7.70 -16.35 -9.49
N SER A 254 7.37 -15.31 -8.69
CA SER A 254 7.64 -13.92 -9.00
C SER A 254 8.41 -13.22 -7.88
N ALA A 255 9.02 -12.08 -8.22
CA ALA A 255 9.70 -11.17 -7.32
C ALA A 255 9.41 -9.72 -7.73
N THR A 256 9.59 -8.79 -6.81
CA THR A 256 9.39 -7.36 -7.05
C THR A 256 10.67 -6.61 -6.77
N LEU A 257 11.15 -5.79 -7.71
CA LEU A 257 12.17 -4.78 -7.43
C LEU A 257 11.47 -3.50 -7.01
N TYR A 258 11.79 -2.98 -5.83
CA TYR A 258 11.11 -1.85 -5.21
C TYR A 258 12.07 -0.70 -4.87
N LYS A 259 11.59 0.53 -5.07
CA LYS A 259 12.23 1.80 -4.73
C LYS A 259 11.26 2.65 -3.93
N ASN A 260 11.68 3.19 -2.79
CA ASN A 260 10.94 4.17 -2.00
C ASN A 260 11.90 5.06 -1.22
N PRO A 261 12.25 6.23 -1.76
CA PRO A 261 13.16 7.16 -1.12
C PRO A 261 12.66 7.66 0.25
N GLN A 262 11.35 7.69 0.49
CA GLN A 262 10.77 8.13 1.77
C GLN A 262 11.02 7.11 2.89
N GLU A 263 11.15 5.84 2.53
CA GLU A 263 11.50 4.74 3.44
C GLU A 263 13.00 4.41 3.41
N HIS A 264 13.82 5.28 2.82
CA HIS A 264 15.24 5.06 2.60
C HIS A 264 15.56 3.79 1.79
N ILE A 265 14.68 3.41 0.86
CA ILE A 265 14.86 2.28 -0.05
C ILE A 265 15.20 2.79 -1.45
N ASP A 266 16.32 2.36 -2.03
CA ASP A 266 16.67 2.65 -3.43
C ASP A 266 16.29 1.50 -4.34
N ASN A 267 16.85 0.31 -4.12
CA ASN A 267 16.59 -0.86 -4.96
C ASN A 267 16.61 -2.12 -4.10
N LEU A 268 15.43 -2.60 -3.73
CA LEU A 268 15.27 -3.77 -2.88
C LEU A 268 14.45 -4.84 -3.62
N TRP A 269 15.02 -6.02 -3.76
CA TRP A 269 14.30 -7.19 -4.24
C TRP A 269 13.44 -7.77 -3.12
N GLY A 270 12.11 -7.74 -3.28
CA GLY A 270 11.17 -8.51 -2.48
C GLY A 270 10.94 -9.89 -3.09
N LEU A 271 11.22 -10.94 -2.32
CA LEU A 271 10.90 -12.33 -2.66
C LEU A 271 10.10 -12.93 -1.51
N SER A 272 9.15 -13.81 -1.82
CA SER A 272 8.40 -14.57 -0.82
C SER A 272 8.59 -16.07 -0.99
N ASP A 273 8.30 -16.83 0.06
CA ASP A 273 8.02 -18.25 -0.11
C ASP A 273 6.71 -18.45 -0.88
N LYS A 274 6.51 -19.64 -1.41
CA LYS A 274 5.34 -19.99 -2.24
C LYS A 274 4.01 -19.79 -1.51
N ASP A 275 3.98 -19.98 -0.19
CA ASP A 275 2.77 -19.80 0.62
C ASP A 275 2.59 -18.34 1.08
N GLY A 276 3.53 -17.45 0.77
CA GLY A 276 3.56 -16.05 1.20
C GLY A 276 3.58 -15.86 2.72
N LYS A 277 4.05 -16.84 3.48
CA LYS A 277 4.20 -16.75 4.94
C LYS A 277 5.38 -15.87 5.33
N TYR A 278 6.39 -15.83 4.48
CA TYR A 278 7.64 -15.13 4.69
C TYR A 278 7.97 -14.28 3.47
N VAL A 279 8.40 -13.04 3.72
CA VAL A 279 8.90 -12.13 2.69
C VAL A 279 10.30 -11.69 3.08
N VAL A 280 11.22 -11.70 2.13
CA VAL A 280 12.61 -11.27 2.33
C VAL A 280 12.93 -10.16 1.33
N GLY A 281 13.54 -9.10 1.85
CA GLY A 281 14.08 -8.00 1.08
C GLY A 281 15.58 -8.14 0.93
N ILE A 282 16.09 -8.27 -0.30
CA ILE A 282 17.52 -8.36 -0.60
C ILE A 282 17.95 -7.10 -1.35
N GLY A 283 19.01 -6.44 -0.88
CA GLY A 283 19.58 -5.30 -1.60
C GLY A 283 20.07 -5.71 -2.99
N ALA A 284 19.61 -5.04 -4.04
CA ALA A 284 19.99 -5.31 -5.43
C ALA A 284 21.49 -5.15 -5.74
N LYS A 285 22.19 -4.21 -5.10
CA LYS A 285 23.63 -3.91 -5.21
C LYS A 285 24.42 -4.66 -4.14
N THR A 286 23.92 -4.73 -2.91
CA THR A 286 24.65 -5.36 -1.81
C THR A 286 24.53 -6.88 -1.77
N GLY A 287 23.45 -7.45 -2.33
CA GLY A 287 23.13 -8.88 -2.24
C GLY A 287 22.82 -9.36 -0.81
N LYS A 288 22.67 -8.43 0.14
CA LYS A 288 22.46 -8.74 1.57
C LYS A 288 20.97 -8.67 1.92
N PRO A 289 20.50 -9.47 2.90
CA PRO A 289 19.19 -9.28 3.47
C PRO A 289 19.12 -7.93 4.17
N LEU A 290 18.10 -7.14 3.84
CA LEU A 290 17.81 -5.84 4.43
C LEU A 290 16.38 -5.78 4.98
N SER A 291 15.51 -6.73 4.63
CA SER A 291 14.20 -6.87 5.28
C SER A 291 13.81 -8.33 5.43
N VAL A 292 13.09 -8.64 6.51
CA VAL A 292 12.37 -9.91 6.68
C VAL A 292 11.00 -9.64 7.25
N LYS A 293 9.98 -10.36 6.77
CA LYS A 293 8.62 -10.34 7.29
C LYS A 293 8.11 -11.76 7.47
N MET A 294 7.41 -12.00 8.56
CA MET A 294 6.75 -13.26 8.92
C MET A 294 5.24 -13.00 8.95
N LEU A 295 4.60 -12.98 7.79
CA LEU A 295 3.20 -12.59 7.61
C LEU A 295 2.23 -13.51 8.35
N GLU A 296 2.61 -14.76 8.58
CA GLU A 296 1.83 -15.67 9.43
C GLU A 296 1.62 -15.13 10.86
N GLN A 297 2.56 -14.32 11.38
CA GLN A 297 2.51 -13.77 12.73
C GLN A 297 1.45 -12.66 12.90
N ILE A 298 0.95 -12.11 11.80
CA ILE A 298 -0.13 -11.10 11.77
C ILE A 298 -1.42 -11.64 11.16
N SER A 299 -1.55 -12.97 11.05
CA SER A 299 -2.77 -13.61 10.56
C SER A 299 -3.81 -13.83 11.67
N GLY A 300 -5.08 -13.94 11.26
CA GLY A 300 -6.22 -14.21 12.13
C GLY A 300 -6.32 -13.20 13.27
N ASP A 301 -6.38 -13.71 14.49
CA ASP A 301 -6.51 -12.90 15.70
C ASP A 301 -5.39 -11.86 15.87
N ASN A 302 -4.19 -12.11 15.37
CA ASN A 302 -3.07 -11.18 15.54
C ASN A 302 -3.13 -9.95 14.63
N PHE A 303 -4.06 -9.94 13.68
CA PHE A 303 -4.25 -8.82 12.76
C PHE A 303 -4.82 -7.60 13.48
N VAL A 304 -4.27 -6.42 13.19
CA VAL A 304 -4.76 -5.13 13.67
C VAL A 304 -4.92 -4.21 12.47
N PHE A 305 -6.13 -3.67 12.26
CA PHE A 305 -6.35 -2.68 11.22
C PHE A 305 -5.55 -1.41 11.54
N GLU A 306 -5.02 -0.75 10.51
CA GLU A 306 -4.21 0.48 10.64
C GLU A 306 -4.88 1.54 11.52
N ARG A 307 -6.20 1.75 11.35
CA ARG A 307 -6.99 2.70 12.16
C ARG A 307 -7.02 2.38 13.65
N ASP A 308 -6.85 1.11 14.00
CA ASP A 308 -6.93 0.59 15.36
C ASP A 308 -5.55 0.52 16.02
N ILE A 309 -4.45 0.63 15.25
CA ILE A 309 -3.07 0.61 15.77
C ILE A 309 -2.86 1.63 16.90
N PRO A 310 -3.24 2.92 16.77
CA PRO A 310 -3.04 3.88 17.84
C PRO A 310 -3.77 3.52 19.15
N LYS A 311 -4.91 2.83 19.04
CA LYS A 311 -5.71 2.38 20.18
C LYS A 311 -5.14 1.11 20.81
N VAL A 312 -4.79 0.11 20.00
CA VAL A 312 -4.27 -1.18 20.46
C VAL A 312 -2.88 -1.02 21.09
N PHE A 313 -2.05 -0.15 20.51
CA PHE A 313 -0.68 0.13 20.95
C PHE A 313 -0.55 1.53 21.56
N ALA A 314 -1.58 1.97 22.30
CA ALA A 314 -1.56 3.24 23.00
C ALA A 314 -0.47 3.31 24.08
N LYS A 315 0.01 2.14 24.54
CA LYS A 315 1.14 1.99 25.46
C LYS A 315 2.21 1.11 24.81
N PRO A 316 3.50 1.44 24.94
CA PRO A 316 4.57 0.56 24.48
C PRO A 316 4.49 -0.82 25.12
N PHE A 317 4.64 -1.88 24.32
CA PHE A 317 4.65 -3.26 24.80
C PHE A 317 5.93 -3.58 25.59
N TYR A 318 7.06 -3.04 25.12
CA TYR A 318 8.38 -3.22 25.70
C TYR A 318 8.97 -1.91 26.24
N THR A 319 9.77 -2.04 27.30
CA THR A 319 10.80 -1.05 27.65
C THR A 319 11.98 -1.15 26.67
N ILE A 320 12.90 -0.18 26.69
CA ILE A 320 14.09 -0.17 25.82
C ILE A 320 14.88 -1.48 25.95
N GLU A 321 15.29 -1.85 27.16
CA GLU A 321 16.09 -3.05 27.42
C GLU A 321 15.37 -4.32 26.93
N LYS A 322 14.07 -4.46 27.24
CA LYS A 322 13.28 -5.62 26.82
C LYS A 322 13.10 -5.69 25.29
N ALA A 323 12.97 -4.55 24.62
CA ALA A 323 12.86 -4.50 23.17
C ALA A 323 14.18 -4.94 22.51
N ILE A 324 15.32 -4.46 23.02
CA ILE A 324 16.65 -4.87 22.55
C ILE A 324 16.83 -6.37 22.77
N ASP A 325 16.55 -6.89 23.97
CA ASP A 325 16.70 -8.31 24.27
C ASP A 325 15.80 -9.19 23.38
N ALA A 326 14.56 -8.76 23.14
CA ALA A 326 13.62 -9.49 22.30
C ALA A 326 13.97 -9.45 20.81
N ALA A 327 14.47 -8.33 20.29
CA ALA A 327 14.80 -8.17 18.87
C ALA A 327 16.20 -8.72 18.50
N SER A 328 17.16 -8.65 19.42
CA SER A 328 18.57 -8.97 19.17
C SER A 328 18.81 -10.35 18.54
N PRO A 329 18.16 -11.45 18.97
CA PRO A 329 18.39 -12.77 18.37
C PRO A 329 18.06 -12.79 16.87
N ALA A 330 16.93 -12.21 16.48
CA ALA A 330 16.50 -12.14 15.08
C ALA A 330 17.42 -11.22 14.28
N VAL A 331 17.73 -10.04 14.83
CA VAL A 331 18.57 -9.04 14.15
C VAL A 331 19.99 -9.55 13.91
N LYS A 332 20.59 -10.19 14.92
CA LYS A 332 21.91 -10.82 14.79
C LYS A 332 21.90 -11.97 13.79
N LYS A 333 20.87 -12.81 13.82
CA LYS A 333 20.76 -13.98 12.92
C LYS A 333 20.58 -13.57 11.46
N HIS A 334 19.71 -12.60 11.18
CA HIS A 334 19.31 -12.27 9.81
C HIS A 334 20.15 -11.15 9.18
N PHE A 335 20.66 -10.23 9.98
CA PHE A 335 21.36 -9.04 9.49
C PHE A 335 22.80 -8.93 10.00
N GLN A 336 23.25 -9.83 10.88
CA GLN A 336 24.58 -9.81 11.50
C GLN A 336 24.86 -8.48 12.23
N ILE A 337 23.80 -7.87 12.79
CA ILE A 337 23.88 -6.65 13.56
C ILE A 337 23.75 -6.98 15.05
N ASP A 338 24.63 -6.40 15.86
CA ASP A 338 24.53 -6.42 17.32
C ASP A 338 23.83 -5.13 17.78
N LEU A 339 22.69 -5.27 18.46
CA LEU A 339 21.92 -4.14 18.99
C LEU A 339 22.47 -3.61 20.33
N ALA A 340 23.56 -4.17 20.86
CA ALA A 340 24.18 -3.68 22.09
C ALA A 340 24.55 -2.19 22.01
N GLY A 341 24.01 -1.41 22.94
CA GLY A 341 24.21 0.04 23.02
C GLY A 341 23.56 0.83 21.88
N TYR A 342 22.51 0.29 21.26
CA TYR A 342 21.58 1.07 20.45
C TYR A 342 20.58 1.80 21.36
N ASP A 343 20.17 2.99 20.92
CA ASP A 343 19.00 3.68 21.42
C ASP A 343 17.73 3.10 20.79
N MET A 344 16.57 3.36 21.38
CA MET A 344 15.29 2.88 20.88
C MET A 344 14.21 3.97 20.97
N ALA A 345 13.52 4.21 19.86
CA ALA A 345 12.27 4.95 19.82
C ALA A 345 11.11 3.99 19.51
N VAL A 346 9.92 4.29 20.05
CA VAL A 346 8.70 3.51 19.80
C VAL A 346 7.58 4.44 19.35
N GLN A 347 6.89 4.03 18.29
CA GLN A 347 5.66 4.66 17.83
C GLN A 347 4.65 3.55 17.57
N HIS A 348 3.67 3.44 18.46
CA HIS A 348 2.65 2.39 18.45
C HIS A 348 3.27 0.97 18.45
N ASP A 349 3.10 0.22 17.37
CA ASP A 349 3.62 -1.14 17.17
C ASP A 349 5.03 -1.17 16.57
N THR A 350 5.59 0.00 16.24
CA THR A 350 6.87 0.12 15.54
C THR A 350 7.98 0.56 16.49
N TYR A 351 9.08 -0.18 16.46
CA TYR A 351 10.29 0.00 17.26
C TYR A 351 11.46 0.34 16.35
N THR A 352 12.12 1.46 16.60
CA THR A 352 13.25 1.95 15.80
C THR A 352 14.50 1.98 16.66
N PHE A 353 15.48 1.16 16.29
CA PHE A 353 16.77 1.05 16.96
C PHE A 353 17.83 1.84 16.19
N THR A 354 18.50 2.78 16.84
CA THR A 354 19.52 3.64 16.23
C THR A 354 20.82 3.63 17.02
N LYS A 355 21.95 3.81 16.33
CA LYS A 355 23.25 4.06 16.94
C LYS A 355 24.11 4.84 15.96
N LYS A 356 24.74 5.93 16.43
CA LYS A 356 25.67 6.70 15.59
C LYS A 356 26.77 5.79 15.05
N GLY A 357 27.10 5.88 13.76
CA GLY A 357 28.10 5.00 13.15
C GLY A 357 27.55 3.65 12.68
N LYS A 358 26.22 3.41 12.73
CA LYS A 358 25.62 2.09 12.48
C LYS A 358 24.29 2.16 11.72
N PRO A 359 23.89 1.06 11.03
CA PRO A 359 22.58 0.96 10.40
C PRO A 359 21.44 1.14 11.41
N THR A 360 20.32 1.69 10.95
CA THR A 360 19.07 1.74 11.73
C THR A 360 18.29 0.46 11.49
N VAL A 361 17.67 -0.08 12.54
CA VAL A 361 16.78 -1.23 12.45
C VAL A 361 15.38 -0.80 12.85
N ILE A 362 14.40 -1.00 11.97
CA ILE A 362 12.99 -0.77 12.26
C ILE A 362 12.32 -2.14 12.36
N ALA A 363 11.59 -2.37 13.45
CA ALA A 363 10.91 -3.62 13.70
C ALA A 363 9.45 -3.39 14.13
N GLN A 364 8.55 -4.29 13.76
CA GLN A 364 7.13 -4.19 14.12
C GLN A 364 6.68 -5.42 14.90
N ILE A 365 5.81 -5.20 15.88
CA ILE A 365 5.22 -6.25 16.72
C ILE A 365 3.75 -6.49 16.39
N ASN A 366 3.26 -7.70 16.66
CA ASN A 366 1.83 -7.97 16.65
C ASN A 366 1.20 -7.67 18.03
N LYS A 367 -0.11 -7.91 18.17
CA LYS A 367 -0.84 -7.67 19.44
C LYS A 367 -0.31 -8.47 20.65
N LYS A 368 0.51 -9.50 20.42
CA LYS A 368 1.12 -10.35 21.45
C LYS A 368 2.57 -9.93 21.76
N GLY A 369 3.08 -8.88 21.14
CA GLY A 369 4.46 -8.42 21.28
C GLY A 369 5.46 -9.17 20.38
N THR A 370 5.04 -10.14 19.59
CA THR A 370 5.97 -10.88 18.73
C THR A 370 6.40 -10.01 17.56
N PHE A 371 7.71 -9.83 17.40
CA PHE A 371 8.26 -9.16 16.22
C PHE A 371 7.99 -9.98 14.95
N TRP A 372 7.35 -9.35 13.97
CA TRP A 372 6.96 -10.00 12.72
C TRP A 372 7.60 -9.36 11.48
N SER A 373 8.13 -8.14 11.59
CA SER A 373 8.74 -7.40 10.49
C SER A 373 10.03 -6.75 10.97
N PHE A 374 11.06 -6.77 10.13
CA PHE A 374 12.31 -6.04 10.31
C PHE A 374 12.74 -5.40 8.98
N LEU A 375 13.26 -4.19 9.06
CA LEU A 375 13.90 -3.44 7.98
C LEU A 375 15.20 -2.83 8.49
N VAL A 376 16.27 -2.96 7.72
CA VAL A 376 17.57 -2.37 7.99
C VAL A 376 17.82 -1.27 6.97
N THR A 377 18.01 -0.04 7.45
CA THR A 377 18.43 1.09 6.64
C THR A 377 19.91 1.41 6.92
N PRO A 378 20.78 1.45 5.89
CA PRO A 378 22.20 1.79 6.09
C PRO A 378 22.37 3.20 6.69
N GLU A 379 23.45 3.40 7.45
CA GLU A 379 23.75 4.71 8.07
C GLU A 379 23.92 5.84 7.03
N ASN A 380 24.61 5.53 5.92
CA ASN A 380 24.94 6.48 4.87
C ASN A 380 24.40 5.97 3.54
N GLY A 381 23.14 6.32 3.24
CA GLY A 381 22.53 6.08 1.95
C GLY A 381 21.25 5.27 2.03
N LEU A 382 20.84 4.76 0.89
CA LEU A 382 19.59 4.04 0.71
C LEU A 382 19.85 2.52 0.76
N ALA A 383 18.90 1.76 1.31
CA ALA A 383 18.88 0.31 1.23
C ALA A 383 18.87 -0.11 -0.25
N ASN A 384 19.96 -0.76 -0.69
CA ASN A 384 20.22 -1.01 -2.10
C ASN A 384 20.89 -2.32 -2.41
#